data_AF-A0A379TMB3-F1
#
_entry.id   AF-A0A379TMB3-F1
#
_cell.length_a   1.000
_cell.length_b   1.000
_cell.length_c   1.000
_cell.angle_alpha   90.00
_cell.angle_beta   90.00
_cell.angle_gamma   90.00
#
_symmetry.space_group_name_H-M   'P 1'
#
loop_
_entity.id
_entity.type
_entity.pdbx_description
1 polymer ?
#
loop_
_entity_poly.entity_id
_entity_poly.type
_entity_poly.pdbx_seq_one_letter_code
_entity_poly.pdbx_strand_id
1 'polypeptide(L)'
;MKTLTRKLSRTAITLVLVILAFIAIFRAWVYYTESPWTRDARFSADVVAIAPDVAGLITHVNVHDNQLVQKDQVLFTIDQPRYQKALAEAEADVAYYQVLAQEKRQEAGRRNRLGVQAMSREEIDQANNVCRLYCISWLKPRPRAIWLNSTLSAPLFARLPTVG
;
A
#
# COMPACT_ATOMS: atom_id res chain seq x y z
N MET A 1 -65.58 -64.18 27.24
CA MET A 1 -64.54 -63.15 27.51
C MET A 1 -63.16 -63.43 26.87
N LYS A 2 -62.95 -64.50 26.08
CA LYS A 2 -61.64 -64.83 25.47
C LYS A 2 -61.37 -64.15 24.12
N THR A 3 -62.39 -63.62 23.45
CA THR A 3 -62.27 -62.94 22.15
C THR A 3 -61.82 -61.48 22.29
N LEU A 4 -62.17 -60.83 23.40
CA LEU A 4 -61.79 -59.44 23.69
C LEU A 4 -60.28 -59.33 23.95
N THR A 5 -59.71 -60.25 24.75
CA THR A 5 -58.27 -60.30 25.05
C THR A 5 -57.41 -60.59 23.81
N ARG A 6 -57.89 -61.43 22.89
CA ARG A 6 -57.18 -61.71 21.62
C ARG A 6 -57.23 -60.54 20.63
N LYS A 7 -58.30 -59.73 20.65
CA LYS A 7 -58.37 -58.48 19.88
C LYS A 7 -57.47 -57.42 20.50
N LEU A 8 -57.49 -57.28 21.83
CA LEU A 8 -56.66 -56.34 22.57
C LEU A 8 -55.15 -56.62 22.40
N SER A 9 -54.76 -57.91 22.37
CA SER A 9 -53.35 -58.28 22.16
C SER A 9 -52.88 -57.97 20.73
N ARG A 10 -53.73 -58.19 19.71
CA ARG A 10 -53.42 -57.81 18.33
C ARG A 10 -53.28 -56.29 18.18
N THR A 11 -54.19 -55.51 18.76
CA THR A 11 -54.11 -54.05 18.73
C THR A 11 -52.90 -53.52 19.49
N ALA A 12 -52.54 -54.14 20.63
CA ALA A 12 -51.35 -53.78 21.37
C ALA A 12 -50.07 -54.05 20.56
N ILE A 13 -49.99 -55.19 19.88
CA ILE A 13 -48.84 -55.52 19.01
C ILE A 13 -48.70 -54.52 17.86
N THR A 14 -49.80 -54.17 17.18
CA THR A 14 -49.74 -53.17 16.11
C THR A 14 -49.36 -51.79 16.62
N LEU A 15 -49.83 -51.40 17.81
CA LEU A 15 -49.54 -50.09 18.41
C LEU A 15 -48.06 -50.00 18.83
N VAL A 16 -47.51 -51.07 19.42
CA VAL A 16 -46.07 -51.16 19.73
C VAL A 16 -45.22 -51.08 18.45
N LEU A 17 -45.63 -51.75 17.38
CA LEU A 17 -44.90 -51.71 16.11
C LEU A 17 -44.90 -50.32 15.47
N VAL A 18 -46.04 -49.61 15.54
CA VAL A 18 -46.14 -48.22 15.07
C VAL A 18 -45.27 -47.28 15.90
N ILE A 19 -45.24 -47.43 17.23
CA ILE A 19 -44.38 -46.63 18.10
C ILE A 19 -42.89 -46.84 17.76
N LEU A 20 -42.47 -48.10 17.56
CA LEU A 20 -41.09 -48.42 17.17
C LEU A 20 -40.71 -47.80 15.81
N ALA A 21 -41.62 -47.84 14.84
CA ALA A 21 -41.41 -47.21 13.54
C ALA A 21 -41.24 -45.69 13.68
N PHE A 22 -42.04 -45.04 14.53
CA PHE A 22 -41.96 -43.60 14.76
C PHE A 22 -40.62 -43.19 15.41
N ILE A 23 -40.15 -43.98 16.39
CA ILE A 23 -38.85 -43.75 17.05
C ILE A 23 -37.70 -43.90 16.05
N ALA A 24 -37.75 -44.89 15.15
CA ALA A 24 -36.72 -45.10 14.14
C ALA A 24 -36.63 -43.92 13.15
N ILE A 25 -37.79 -43.43 12.68
CA ILE A 25 -37.86 -42.25 11.79
C ILE A 25 -37.33 -41.01 12.49
N PHE A 26 -37.73 -40.79 13.75
CA PHE A 26 -37.27 -39.63 14.52
C PHE A 26 -35.77 -39.67 14.77
N ARG A 27 -35.21 -40.84 15.12
CA ARG A 27 -33.75 -41.05 15.24
C ARG A 27 -33.02 -40.79 13.93
N ALA A 28 -33.56 -41.26 12.81
CA ALA A 28 -32.98 -41.01 11.49
C ALA A 28 -33.02 -39.53 11.11
N TRP A 29 -34.10 -38.82 11.42
CA TRP A 29 -34.22 -37.38 11.23
C TRP A 29 -33.15 -36.62 12.02
N VAL A 30 -33.05 -36.89 13.33
CA VAL A 30 -32.08 -36.22 14.21
C VAL A 30 -30.65 -36.49 13.74
N TYR A 31 -30.32 -37.75 13.42
CA TYR A 31 -29.01 -38.12 12.88
C TYR A 31 -28.67 -37.38 11.58
N TYR A 32 -29.65 -37.18 10.68
CA TYR A 32 -29.43 -36.41 9.46
C TYR A 32 -29.36 -34.90 9.67
N THR A 33 -29.96 -34.37 10.74
CA THR A 33 -30.05 -32.93 10.99
C THR A 33 -28.83 -32.39 11.75
N GLU A 34 -28.15 -33.22 12.55
CA GLU A 34 -26.97 -32.80 13.34
C GLU A 34 -25.66 -32.70 12.54
N SER A 35 -25.68 -33.03 11.25
CA SER A 35 -24.54 -32.83 10.35
C SER A 35 -24.88 -31.77 9.30
N PRO A 36 -24.90 -30.47 9.66
CA PRO A 36 -24.85 -29.43 8.64
C PRO A 36 -23.48 -29.54 7.98
N TRP A 37 -23.37 -30.31 6.89
CA TRP A 37 -22.27 -30.12 5.97
C TRP A 37 -22.37 -28.66 5.56
N THR A 38 -21.41 -27.84 5.97
CA THR A 38 -21.23 -26.54 5.36
C THR A 38 -19.88 -26.66 4.71
N ARG A 39 -19.90 -27.03 3.43
CA ARG A 39 -18.71 -27.20 2.59
C ARG A 39 -18.14 -25.85 2.14
N ASP A 40 -18.66 -24.75 2.69
CA ASP A 40 -18.34 -23.40 2.28
C ASP A 40 -17.79 -22.61 3.48
N ALA A 41 -16.56 -22.92 3.90
CA ALA A 41 -15.79 -21.96 4.66
C ALA A 41 -15.31 -20.86 3.68
N ARG A 42 -16.13 -19.81 3.50
CA ARG A 42 -15.73 -18.61 2.75
C ARG A 42 -14.75 -17.82 3.62
N PHE A 43 -13.46 -18.10 3.48
CA PHE A 43 -12.43 -17.27 4.06
C PHE A 43 -12.28 -16.02 3.20
N SER A 44 -12.82 -14.88 3.67
CA SER A 44 -12.47 -13.56 3.13
C SER A 44 -11.07 -13.20 3.61
N ALA A 45 -10.06 -13.48 2.79
CA ALA A 45 -8.74 -12.89 2.96
C ALA A 45 -8.76 -11.51 2.32
N ASP A 46 -8.48 -10.47 3.11
CA ASP A 46 -8.35 -9.11 2.59
C ASP A 46 -7.02 -9.03 1.84
N VAL A 47 -7.07 -9.06 0.50
CA VAL A 47 -5.89 -9.01 -0.35
C VAL A 47 -5.57 -7.55 -0.64
N VAL A 48 -4.59 -7.00 0.08
CA VAL A 48 -4.05 -5.67 -0.21
C VAL A 48 -2.95 -5.82 -1.26
N ALA A 49 -3.20 -5.31 -2.47
CA ALA A 49 -2.17 -5.20 -3.50
C ALA A 49 -1.18 -4.11 -3.10
N ILE A 50 0.05 -4.50 -2.74
CA ILE A 50 1.13 -3.56 -2.47
C ILE A 50 1.83 -3.27 -3.80
N ALA A 51 1.55 -2.11 -4.38
CA ALA A 51 2.29 -1.58 -5.52
C ALA A 51 3.34 -0.58 -5.02
N PRO A 52 4.58 -0.62 -5.55
CA PRO A 52 5.53 0.44 -5.28
C PRO A 52 5.05 1.74 -5.92
N ASP A 53 5.06 2.84 -5.16
CA ASP A 53 4.78 4.20 -5.66
C ASP A 53 5.79 4.68 -6.71
N VAL A 54 6.83 3.88 -6.98
CA VAL A 54 7.97 4.24 -7.80
C VAL A 54 8.24 3.18 -8.85
N ALA A 55 8.28 3.62 -10.11
CA ALA A 55 8.65 2.76 -11.23
C ALA A 55 10.17 2.50 -11.17
N GLY A 56 10.55 1.27 -10.84
CA GLY A 56 11.95 0.87 -10.71
C GLY A 56 12.13 -0.64 -10.77
N LEU A 57 13.35 -1.09 -11.06
CA LEU A 57 13.69 -2.51 -11.03
C LEU A 57 13.85 -2.95 -9.56
N ILE A 58 13.16 -4.02 -9.19
CA ILE A 58 13.26 -4.62 -7.84
C ILE A 58 14.56 -5.43 -7.80
N THR A 59 15.47 -5.07 -6.89
CA THR A 59 16.77 -5.76 -6.74
C THR A 59 16.72 -6.89 -5.73
N HIS A 60 15.93 -6.73 -4.65
CA HIS A 60 15.76 -7.77 -3.64
C HIS A 60 14.32 -7.87 -3.17
N VAL A 61 13.83 -9.11 -3.09
CA VAL A 61 12.57 -9.49 -2.44
C VAL A 61 12.95 -10.13 -1.10
N ASN A 62 12.60 -9.47 0.01
CA ASN A 62 13.04 -9.88 1.35
C ASN A 62 12.01 -10.76 2.08
N VAL A 63 11.07 -11.33 1.33
CA VAL A 63 9.89 -12.04 1.88
C VAL A 63 9.80 -13.42 1.27
N HIS A 64 9.47 -14.40 2.10
CA HIS A 64 9.13 -15.76 1.68
C HIS A 64 7.62 -15.97 1.70
N ASP A 65 7.13 -16.88 0.86
CA ASP A 65 5.70 -17.21 0.79
C ASP A 65 5.14 -17.56 2.18
N ASN A 66 3.94 -17.04 2.48
CA ASN A 66 3.21 -17.23 3.74
C ASN A 66 3.87 -16.67 5.01
N GLN A 67 4.90 -15.84 4.91
CA GLN A 67 5.50 -15.18 6.07
C GLN A 67 4.55 -14.15 6.71
N LEU A 68 4.51 -14.13 8.04
CA LEU A 68 3.81 -13.09 8.81
C LEU A 68 4.65 -11.81 8.78
N VAL A 69 4.21 -10.79 8.05
CA VAL A 69 4.92 -9.50 7.93
C VAL A 69 4.35 -8.49 8.91
N GLN A 70 5.22 -7.78 9.61
CA GLN A 70 4.82 -6.71 10.52
C GLN A 70 4.80 -5.36 9.79
N LYS A 71 4.01 -4.41 10.31
CA LYS A 71 4.03 -3.02 9.84
C LYS A 71 5.46 -2.47 9.95
N ASP A 72 5.92 -1.77 8.92
CA ASP A 72 7.27 -1.21 8.77
C ASP A 72 8.40 -2.18 8.35
N GLN A 73 8.08 -3.43 8.02
CA GLN A 73 9.07 -4.36 7.47
C GLN A 73 9.36 -4.06 6.00
N VAL A 74 10.64 -3.98 5.63
CA VAL A 74 11.07 -3.77 4.24
C VAL A 74 10.79 -5.03 3.40
N LEU A 75 9.81 -4.94 2.51
CA LEU A 75 9.37 -6.04 1.65
C LEU A 75 10.18 -6.10 0.33
N PHE A 76 10.45 -4.92 -0.24
CA PHE A 76 11.12 -4.74 -1.53
C PHE A 76 12.22 -3.69 -1.42
N THR A 77 13.41 -4.02 -1.90
CA THR A 77 14.48 -3.03 -2.09
C THR A 77 14.57 -2.69 -3.57
N ILE A 78 14.46 -1.40 -3.88
CA ILE A 78 14.59 -0.87 -5.24
C ILE A 78 16.06 -0.56 -5.52
N ASP A 79 16.49 -0.74 -6.76
CA ASP A 79 17.86 -0.49 -7.21
C ASP A 79 18.28 0.98 -6.99
N GLN A 80 19.08 1.21 -5.93
CA GLN A 80 19.51 2.53 -5.46
C GLN A 80 20.51 3.29 -6.37
N PRO A 81 21.42 2.67 -7.14
CA PRO A 81 22.47 3.39 -7.87
C PRO A 81 21.92 4.42 -8.86
N ARG A 82 20.81 4.12 -9.53
CA ARG A 82 20.18 5.05 -10.47
C ARG A 82 19.59 6.27 -9.76
N TYR A 83 18.95 6.06 -8.62
CA TYR A 83 18.39 7.15 -7.81
C TYR A 83 19.48 7.98 -7.14
N GLN A 84 20.58 7.36 -6.70
CA GLN A 84 21.74 8.06 -6.14
C GLN A 84 22.39 8.98 -7.18
N LYS A 85 22.53 8.54 -8.44
CA LYS A 85 23.01 9.38 -9.54
C LYS A 85 22.07 10.55 -9.82
N ALA A 86 20.76 10.29 -9.93
CA ALA A 86 19.78 11.35 -10.15
C ALA A 86 19.73 12.36 -8.99
N LEU A 87 19.95 11.91 -7.75
CA LEU A 87 20.06 12.77 -6.59
C LEU A 87 21.33 13.63 -6.67
N ALA A 88 22.48 13.04 -6.96
CA ALA A 88 23.74 13.77 -7.12
C ALA A 88 23.68 14.81 -8.24
N GLU A 89 23.01 14.49 -9.36
CA GLU A 89 22.74 15.45 -10.44
C GLU A 89 21.87 16.61 -9.97
N ALA A 90 20.78 16.33 -9.25
CA ALA A 90 19.90 17.37 -8.72
C ALA A 90 20.61 18.27 -7.68
N GLU A 91 21.48 17.70 -6.85
CA GLU A 91 22.30 18.45 -5.89
C GLU A 91 23.33 19.32 -6.59
N ALA A 92 23.99 18.81 -7.63
CA ALA A 92 24.92 19.57 -8.47
C ALA A 92 24.23 20.75 -9.17
N ASP A 93 23.03 20.54 -9.71
CA ASP A 93 22.19 21.59 -10.29
C ASP A 93 21.91 22.70 -9.27
N VAL A 94 21.50 22.33 -8.05
CA VAL A 94 21.21 23.29 -6.99
C VAL A 94 22.46 24.09 -6.63
N ALA A 95 23.62 23.44 -6.48
CA ALA A 95 24.89 24.12 -6.20
C ALA A 95 25.28 25.07 -7.35
N TYR A 96 25.13 24.65 -8.60
CA TYR A 96 25.41 25.47 -9.78
C TYR A 96 24.55 26.74 -9.81
N TYR A 97 23.24 26.63 -9.62
CA TYR A 97 22.35 27.79 -9.61
C TYR A 97 22.57 28.70 -8.39
N GLN A 98 23.00 28.17 -7.25
CA GLN A 98 23.39 28.98 -6.08
C GLN A 98 24.57 29.89 -6.42
N VAL A 99 25.62 29.34 -7.02
CA VAL A 99 26.80 30.13 -7.42
C VAL A 99 26.42 31.18 -8.46
N LEU A 100 25.61 30.80 -9.45
CA LEU A 100 25.18 31.71 -10.51
C LEU A 100 24.33 32.88 -9.96
N ALA A 101 23.42 32.61 -9.03
CA ALA A 101 22.63 33.65 -8.38
C ALA A 101 23.50 34.58 -7.53
N GLN A 102 24.51 34.04 -6.84
CA GLN A 102 25.47 34.84 -6.09
C GLN A 102 26.31 35.75 -7.00
N GLU A 103 26.80 35.24 -8.13
CA GLU A 103 27.55 36.02 -9.11
C GLU A 103 26.72 37.22 -9.61
N LYS A 104 25.46 36.98 -10.03
CA LYS A 104 24.58 38.05 -10.51
C LYS A 104 24.22 39.06 -9.43
N ARG A 105 24.13 38.63 -8.18
CA ARG A 105 23.94 39.52 -7.04
C ARG A 105 25.15 40.41 -6.78
N GLN A 106 26.37 39.86 -6.87
CA GLN A 106 27.60 40.64 -6.75
C GLN A 106 27.76 41.62 -7.90
N GLU A 107 27.45 41.20 -9.14
CA GLU A 107 27.49 42.04 -10.33
C GLU A 107 26.54 43.24 -10.21
N ALA A 108 25.29 43.00 -9.82
CA ALA A 108 24.31 44.07 -9.56
C ALA A 108 24.77 44.99 -8.41
N GLY A 109 25.29 44.42 -7.30
CA GLY A 109 25.83 45.20 -6.19
C GLY A 109 27.05 46.05 -6.55
N ARG A 110 27.87 45.62 -7.52
CA ARG A 110 28.99 46.42 -8.04
C ARG A 110 28.47 47.57 -8.91
N ARG A 111 27.52 47.31 -9.81
CA ARG A 111 26.92 48.34 -10.67
C ARG A 111 26.15 49.41 -9.88
N ASN A 112 25.40 48.99 -8.86
CA ASN A 112 24.70 49.91 -7.96
C ASN A 112 25.68 50.84 -7.19
N ARG A 113 26.88 50.36 -6.85
CA ARG A 113 27.92 51.18 -6.19
C ARG A 113 28.60 52.19 -7.12
N LEU A 114 28.77 51.86 -8.41
CA LEU A 114 29.33 52.76 -9.42
C LEU A 114 28.36 53.92 -9.74
N GLY A 115 27.06 53.69 -9.58
CA GLY A 115 26.02 54.70 -9.68
C GLY A 115 25.84 55.28 -11.09
N VAL A 116 24.89 56.21 -11.20
CA VAL A 116 24.50 56.90 -12.45
C VAL A 116 25.56 57.85 -13.02
N GLN A 117 26.69 58.05 -12.32
CA GLN A 117 27.79 58.87 -12.82
C GLN A 117 28.72 58.11 -13.79
N ALA A 118 28.79 56.78 -13.67
CA ALA A 118 29.66 55.94 -14.50
C ALA A 118 28.90 55.04 -15.47
N MET A 119 27.57 54.89 -15.32
CA MET A 119 26.72 54.00 -16.11
C MET A 119 25.32 54.59 -16.35
N SER A 120 24.64 54.14 -17.41
CA SER A 120 23.25 54.57 -17.67
C SER A 120 22.28 54.02 -16.63
N ARG A 121 21.16 54.72 -16.39
CA ARG A 121 20.07 54.24 -15.53
C ARG A 121 19.53 52.90 -16.01
N GLU A 122 19.39 52.74 -17.32
CA GLU A 122 18.92 51.52 -17.97
C GLU A 122 19.85 50.33 -17.69
N GLU A 123 21.17 50.50 -17.67
CA GLU A 123 22.11 49.39 -17.40
C GLU A 123 22.02 48.91 -15.95
N ILE A 124 21.80 49.84 -15.01
CA ILE A 124 21.59 49.54 -13.60
C ILE A 124 20.28 48.77 -13.42
N ASP A 125 19.20 49.24 -14.05
CA ASP A 125 17.90 48.57 -14.00
C ASP A 125 17.93 47.20 -14.67
N GLN A 126 18.62 47.06 -15.80
CA GLN A 126 18.86 45.76 -16.44
C GLN A 126 19.62 44.80 -15.51
N ALA A 127 20.68 45.26 -14.85
CA ALA A 127 21.44 44.43 -13.91
C ALA A 127 20.59 43.97 -12.71
N ASN A 128 19.78 44.87 -12.16
CA ASN A 128 18.86 44.57 -11.06
C ASN A 128 17.76 43.59 -11.49
N ASN A 129 17.20 43.75 -12.70
CA ASN A 129 16.21 42.85 -13.27
C ASN A 129 16.78 41.45 -13.52
N VAL A 130 18.00 41.36 -14.05
CA VAL A 130 18.72 40.08 -14.24
C VAL A 130 18.94 39.41 -12.88
N CYS A 131 19.49 40.12 -11.89
CA CYS A 131 19.67 39.58 -10.54
C CYS A 131 18.35 39.07 -9.94
N ARG A 132 17.25 39.81 -10.11
CA ARG A 132 15.92 39.41 -9.63
C ARG A 132 15.44 38.13 -10.30
N LEU A 133 15.61 37.99 -11.61
CA LEU A 133 15.19 36.80 -12.37
C LEU A 133 15.94 35.54 -11.89
N TYR A 134 17.25 35.64 -11.67
CA TYR A 134 18.06 34.53 -11.16
C TYR A 134 17.73 34.18 -9.71
N CYS A 135 17.44 35.18 -8.87
CA CYS A 135 17.00 34.96 -7.48
C CYS A 135 15.66 34.19 -7.42
N ILE A 136 14.70 34.54 -8.29
CA ILE A 136 13.40 33.84 -8.39
C ILE A 136 13.59 32.42 -8.95
N SER A 137 14.48 32.25 -9.93
CA SER A 137 14.82 30.93 -10.49
C SER A 137 15.34 29.97 -9.43
N TRP A 138 16.18 30.46 -8.50
CA TRP A 138 16.65 29.68 -7.35
C TRP A 138 15.53 29.31 -6.37
N LEU A 139 14.55 30.18 -6.16
CA LEU A 139 13.43 29.95 -5.24
C LEU A 139 12.41 28.93 -5.77
N LYS A 140 12.40 28.65 -7.09
CA LYS A 140 11.48 27.66 -7.65
C LYS A 140 11.78 26.28 -7.05
N PRO A 141 10.78 25.60 -6.45
CA PRO A 141 10.98 24.24 -5.99
C PRO A 141 11.23 23.34 -7.20
N ARG A 142 12.49 22.93 -7.39
CA ARG A 142 12.82 21.75 -8.20
C ARG A 142 12.27 20.54 -7.47
N PRO A 143 11.73 19.52 -8.18
CA PRO A 143 11.29 18.29 -7.56
C PRO A 143 12.49 17.58 -6.92
N ARG A 144 12.79 17.92 -5.66
CA ARG A 144 13.78 17.22 -4.86
C ARG A 144 13.13 15.91 -4.44
N ALA A 145 13.56 14.84 -5.10
CA ALA A 145 13.46 13.46 -4.63
C ALA A 145 12.29 13.17 -3.68
N ILE A 146 11.07 13.13 -4.22
CA ILE A 146 9.95 12.37 -3.62
C ILE A 146 10.31 10.87 -3.51
N TRP A 147 11.39 10.46 -4.19
CA TRP A 147 11.86 9.10 -4.41
C TRP A 147 12.82 8.54 -3.34
N LEU A 148 13.15 9.30 -2.28
CA LEU A 148 14.17 8.89 -1.30
C LEU A 148 13.66 7.93 -0.22
N ASN A 149 12.34 7.77 -0.05
CA ASN A 149 11.79 6.84 0.92
C ASN A 149 11.63 5.46 0.28
N SER A 150 12.73 4.73 0.18
CA SER A 150 12.82 3.36 -0.31
C SER A 150 12.28 2.30 0.67
N THR A 151 11.64 2.71 1.77
CA THR A 151 11.03 1.83 2.76
C THR A 151 9.51 1.95 2.71
N LEU A 152 8.88 1.01 1.99
CA LEU A 152 7.45 0.74 2.06
C LEU A 152 7.12 0.13 3.43
N SER A 153 6.76 1.02 4.36
CA SER A 153 6.13 0.65 5.62
C SER A 153 4.68 0.25 5.40
N ALA A 154 4.39 -1.06 5.39
CA ALA A 154 3.03 -1.58 5.20
C ALA A 154 2.08 -1.13 6.34
N PRO A 155 0.99 -0.39 6.07
CA PRO A 155 -0.05 -0.21 7.05
C PRO A 155 -0.89 -1.49 7.11
N LEU A 156 -0.73 -2.24 8.20
CA LEU A 156 -1.63 -3.31 8.64
C LEU A 156 -1.52 -4.65 7.85
N PHE A 157 -1.19 -5.70 8.60
CA PHE A 157 -1.43 -7.13 8.39
C PHE A 157 -2.09 -7.52 7.03
N ALA A 158 -1.29 -7.94 6.05
CA ALA A 158 -1.79 -8.59 4.84
C ALA A 158 -0.88 -9.77 4.44
N ARG A 159 -1.49 -10.94 4.21
CA ARG A 159 -0.81 -12.17 3.77
C ARG A 159 -0.94 -12.29 2.25
N LEU A 160 0.19 -12.39 1.55
CA LEU A 160 0.26 -12.52 0.09
C LEU A 160 -0.36 -13.85 -0.39
N PRO A 161 -1.19 -13.86 -1.47
CA PRO A 161 -1.73 -15.10 -2.02
C PRO A 161 -0.75 -15.79 -2.97
N THR A 162 -0.77 -17.12 -2.94
CA THR A 162 -0.01 -18.05 -3.79
C THR A 162 -0.55 -18.09 -5.22
N VAL A 163 0.32 -17.97 -6.22
CA VAL A 163 0.00 -18.28 -7.63
C VAL A 163 0.33 -19.75 -7.88
N GLY A 164 -0.67 -20.53 -8.26
CA GLY A 164 -0.56 -21.89 -8.80
C GLY A 164 -1.32 -21.96 -10.11
#